data_AF-A0AA41SAE7-F1
#
_entry.id   AF-A0AA41SAE7-F1
#
_cell.length_a   1.000
_cell.length_b   1.000
_cell.length_c   1.000
_cell.angle_alpha   90.00
_cell.angle_beta   90.00
_cell.angle_gamma   90.00
#
_symmetry.space_group_name_H-M   'P 1'
#
loop_
_entity.id
_entity.type
_entity.pdbx_description
1 polymer ?
#
loop_
_entity_poly.entity_id
_entity_poly.type
_entity_poly.pdbx_seq_one_letter_code
_entity_poly.pdbx_strand_id
1 'polypeptide(L)'
;MKKLKQCGLFDPEKADPFSLFLDSTDVTFCKYKDSEKILGSTFGVCILQDFEALTPNLLARTIETVRGGGLVVLLLPSLSSLTSLCTMVMDVHQRYRTESHFEVTGRFNERFLLSLGSCKACVFMDDELNILPISSHMRLIKPVSVTEDSEGLSETQQDLKNLQEQLNDDFPVGPLIKKCKTLDQ
;
A
#
# COMPACT_ATOMS: atom_id res chain seq x y z
N MET A 1 -6.12 28.05 -2.44
CA MET A 1 -6.54 28.07 -3.87
C MET A 1 -7.67 29.04 -4.18
N LYS A 2 -8.89 28.90 -3.61
CA LYS A 2 -10.07 29.73 -4.00
C LYS A 2 -9.87 31.26 -3.87
N LYS A 3 -9.24 31.73 -2.78
CA LYS A 3 -8.96 33.17 -2.59
C LYS A 3 -7.89 33.71 -3.55
N LEU A 4 -6.86 32.93 -3.91
CA LEU A 4 -5.82 33.35 -4.87
C LEU A 4 -6.34 33.33 -6.33
N LYS A 5 -7.18 32.35 -6.69
CA LYS A 5 -7.87 32.29 -7.98
C LYS A 5 -8.83 33.48 -8.17
N GLN A 6 -9.51 33.93 -7.10
CA GLN A 6 -10.35 35.13 -7.13
C GLN A 6 -9.57 36.45 -7.26
N CYS A 7 -8.33 36.52 -6.77
CA CYS A 7 -7.50 37.71 -6.87
C CYS A 7 -6.73 37.84 -8.20
N GLY A 8 -6.89 36.91 -9.16
CA GLY A 8 -6.25 36.99 -10.48
C GLY A 8 -4.72 36.79 -10.50
N LEU A 9 -4.12 36.46 -9.36
CA LEU A 9 -2.67 36.19 -9.20
C LEU A 9 -2.32 34.70 -9.33
N PHE A 10 -3.28 33.86 -9.74
CA PHE A 10 -3.07 32.43 -9.88
C PHE A 10 -2.56 32.10 -11.28
N ASP A 11 -1.25 31.92 -11.39
CA ASP A 11 -0.59 31.41 -12.59
C ASP A 11 -0.64 29.87 -12.57
N PRO A 12 -1.45 29.22 -13.44
CA PRO A 12 -1.61 27.76 -13.44
C PRO A 12 -0.32 27.01 -13.78
N GLU A 13 0.65 27.64 -14.45
CA GLU A 13 1.94 27.03 -14.80
C GLU A 13 2.96 27.05 -13.64
N LYS A 14 2.76 27.92 -12.64
CA LYS A 14 3.60 27.99 -11.42
C LYS A 14 2.95 27.36 -10.19
N ALA A 15 1.78 26.73 -10.38
CA ALA A 15 1.10 26.07 -9.28
C ALA A 15 1.90 24.85 -8.80
N ASP A 16 2.07 24.76 -7.48
CA ASP A 16 2.76 23.63 -6.85
C ASP A 16 2.05 22.30 -7.21
N PRO A 17 2.77 21.30 -7.76
CA PRO A 17 2.21 20.02 -8.15
C PRO A 17 1.39 19.34 -7.05
N PHE A 18 1.78 19.50 -5.78
CA PHE A 18 1.03 18.95 -4.65
C PHE A 18 -0.33 19.62 -4.48
N SER A 19 -0.38 20.94 -4.62
CA SER A 19 -1.65 21.68 -4.56
C SER A 19 -2.58 21.33 -5.72
N LEU A 20 -2.03 21.07 -6.92
CA LEU A 20 -2.78 20.59 -8.07
C LEU A 20 -3.32 19.18 -7.81
N PHE A 21 -2.49 18.28 -7.25
CA PHE A 21 -2.89 16.92 -6.90
C PHE A 21 -4.06 16.88 -5.92
N LEU A 22 -4.05 17.74 -4.89
CA LEU A 22 -5.14 17.85 -3.92
C LEU A 22 -6.42 18.44 -4.51
N ASP A 23 -6.30 19.36 -5.46
CA ASP A 23 -7.46 19.97 -6.14
C ASP A 23 -8.05 19.03 -7.21
N SER A 24 -7.23 18.20 -7.88
CA SER A 24 -7.66 17.34 -8.99
C SER A 24 -8.13 15.95 -8.57
N THR A 25 -7.64 15.46 -7.44
CA THR A 25 -7.84 14.07 -7.01
C THR A 25 -8.80 14.02 -5.82
N ASP A 26 -9.68 13.02 -5.80
CA ASP A 26 -10.55 12.79 -4.65
C ASP A 26 -9.76 12.13 -3.51
N VAL A 27 -9.29 12.95 -2.56
CA VAL A 27 -8.48 12.51 -1.42
C VAL A 27 -9.35 12.45 -0.16
N THR A 28 -9.53 11.25 0.38
CA THR A 28 -10.20 11.05 1.66
C THR A 28 -9.19 11.16 2.80
N PHE A 29 -9.31 12.21 3.62
CA PHE A 29 -8.48 12.39 4.80
C PHE A 29 -9.09 11.67 6.01
N CYS A 30 -8.34 10.73 6.59
CA CYS A 30 -8.75 10.01 7.79
C CYS A 30 -7.70 10.18 8.90
N LYS A 31 -8.16 10.51 10.11
CA LYS A 31 -7.30 10.47 11.31
C LYS A 31 -7.13 9.02 11.75
N TYR A 32 -5.99 8.67 12.34
CA TYR A 32 -5.74 7.30 12.81
C TYR A 32 -6.76 6.78 13.83
N LYS A 33 -7.27 7.67 14.69
CA LYS A 33 -8.34 7.35 15.66
C LYS A 33 -9.66 6.93 14.99
N ASP A 34 -9.89 7.38 13.75
CA ASP A 34 -11.11 7.17 13.01
C ASP A 34 -10.94 6.12 11.89
N SER A 35 -9.87 5.32 11.93
CA SER A 35 -9.54 4.31 10.91
C SER A 35 -10.63 3.24 10.69
N GLU A 36 -11.63 3.17 11.56
CA GLU A 36 -12.76 2.26 11.39
C GLU A 36 -13.75 2.75 10.32
N LYS A 37 -13.75 4.06 10.01
CA LYS A 37 -14.65 4.65 9.01
C LYS A 37 -14.31 4.22 7.58
N ILE A 38 -13.07 3.81 7.34
CA ILE A 38 -12.62 3.37 6.02
C ILE A 38 -12.84 1.88 5.77
N LEU A 39 -13.29 1.12 6.77
CA LEU A 39 -13.62 -0.30 6.62
C LEU A 39 -14.79 -0.49 5.66
N GLY A 40 -14.70 -1.50 4.80
CA GLY A 40 -15.67 -1.77 3.75
C GLY A 40 -15.54 -0.87 2.51
N SER A 41 -14.66 0.13 2.54
CA SER A 41 -14.27 0.91 1.36
C SER A 41 -13.00 0.34 0.74
N THR A 42 -12.81 0.57 -0.56
CA THR A 42 -11.58 0.18 -1.27
C THR A 42 -10.95 1.37 -1.96
N PHE A 43 -9.63 1.52 -1.83
CA PHE A 43 -8.84 2.61 -2.37
C PHE A 43 -7.75 2.09 -3.30
N GLY A 44 -7.34 2.93 -4.25
CA GLY A 44 -6.21 2.64 -5.14
C GLY A 44 -4.86 2.92 -4.50
N VAL A 45 -4.77 3.97 -3.67
CA VAL A 45 -3.55 4.40 -3.02
C VAL A 45 -3.85 4.73 -1.56
N CYS A 46 -3.00 4.25 -0.64
CA CYS A 46 -3.02 4.60 0.77
C CYS A 46 -1.71 5.29 1.15
N ILE A 47 -1.78 6.45 1.79
CA ILE A 47 -0.62 7.22 2.24
C ILE A 47 -0.65 7.33 3.76
N LEU A 48 0.38 6.84 4.44
CA LEU A 48 0.55 6.94 5.89
C LEU A 48 1.71 7.87 6.21
N GLN A 49 1.41 8.98 6.92
CA GLN A 49 2.36 10.08 7.12
C GLN A 49 3.24 9.94 8.36
N ASP A 50 2.68 9.39 9.44
CA ASP A 50 3.37 9.24 10.71
C ASP A 50 3.60 7.76 10.99
N PHE A 51 4.85 7.34 10.84
CA PHE A 51 5.33 5.98 11.06
C PHE A 51 5.41 5.60 12.54
N GLU A 52 5.70 6.55 13.43
CA GLU A 52 5.95 6.26 14.84
C GLU A 52 4.66 5.88 15.57
N ALA A 53 3.55 6.49 15.17
CA ALA A 53 2.22 6.20 15.69
C ALA A 53 1.55 4.95 15.05
N LEU A 54 2.22 4.24 14.15
CA LEU A 54 1.64 3.06 13.51
C LEU A 54 1.51 1.90 14.51
N THR A 55 0.30 1.36 14.58
CA THR A 55 0.01 0.11 15.29
C THR A 55 -0.29 -1.00 14.29
N PRO A 56 -0.05 -2.28 14.65
CA PRO A 56 -0.36 -3.40 13.76
C PRO A 56 -1.82 -3.40 13.28
N ASN A 57 -2.75 -3.05 14.16
CA ASN A 57 -4.17 -2.98 13.84
C ASN A 57 -4.49 -1.88 12.81
N LEU A 58 -3.87 -0.70 12.96
CA LEU A 58 -4.03 0.38 11.98
C LEU A 58 -3.51 -0.06 10.61
N LEU A 59 -2.31 -0.65 10.57
CA LEU A 59 -1.70 -1.16 9.34
C LEU A 59 -2.59 -2.19 8.64
N ALA A 60 -3.09 -3.18 9.39
CA ALA A 60 -3.97 -4.20 8.84
C ALA A 60 -5.22 -3.57 8.19
N ARG A 61 -5.91 -2.68 8.91
CA ARG A 61 -7.11 -1.98 8.41
C ARG A 61 -6.79 -1.17 7.16
N THR A 62 -5.69 -0.41 7.14
CA THR A 62 -5.35 0.45 6.00
C THR A 62 -4.90 -0.36 4.78
N ILE A 63 -4.13 -1.43 4.97
CA ILE A 63 -3.63 -2.27 3.88
C ILE A 63 -4.78 -3.09 3.27
N GLU A 64 -5.71 -3.60 4.10
CA GLU A 64 -6.89 -4.33 3.63
C GLU A 64 -7.79 -3.48 2.72
N THR A 65 -7.89 -2.17 2.99
CA THR A 65 -8.66 -1.26 2.13
C THR A 65 -8.00 -0.98 0.78
N VAL A 66 -6.76 -1.41 0.54
CA VAL A 66 -6.10 -1.20 -0.75
C VAL A 66 -6.44 -2.35 -1.70
N ARG A 67 -7.00 -2.01 -2.86
CA ARG A 67 -7.35 -3.00 -3.89
C ARG A 67 -6.09 -3.66 -4.49
N GLY A 68 -6.26 -4.84 -5.07
CA GLY A 68 -5.21 -5.49 -5.86
C GLY A 68 -4.65 -4.57 -6.95
N GLY A 69 -3.32 -4.48 -7.04
CA GLY A 69 -2.62 -3.54 -7.93
C GLY A 69 -2.55 -2.09 -7.43
N GLY A 70 -3.03 -1.81 -6.22
CA GLY A 70 -2.87 -0.52 -5.55
C GLY A 70 -1.49 -0.32 -4.92
N LEU A 71 -1.28 0.87 -4.34
CA LEU A 71 -0.02 1.28 -3.72
C LEU A 71 -0.22 1.69 -2.26
N VAL A 72 0.67 1.22 -1.39
CA VAL A 72 0.79 1.70 0.00
C VAL A 72 2.08 2.50 0.14
N VAL A 73 1.97 3.77 0.50
CA VAL A 73 3.09 4.70 0.68
C VAL A 73 3.24 5.01 2.17
N LEU A 74 4.42 4.73 2.72
CA LEU A 74 4.79 5.08 4.09
C LEU A 74 5.79 6.24 4.04
N LEU A 75 5.48 7.37 4.67
CA LEU A 75 6.42 8.47 4.81
C LEU A 75 7.24 8.28 6.09
N LEU A 76 8.57 8.38 5.95
CA LEU A 76 9.52 8.26 7.05
C LEU A 76 10.15 9.65 7.28
N PRO A 77 9.79 10.37 8.35
CA PRO A 77 10.18 11.77 8.51
C PRO A 77 11.64 11.99 8.95
N SER A 78 12.36 10.99 9.48
CA SER A 78 13.70 11.20 10.06
C SER A 78 14.77 10.21 9.57
N LEU A 79 15.96 10.75 9.27
CA LEU A 79 17.17 9.96 8.99
C LEU A 79 17.60 9.09 10.18
N SER A 80 17.16 9.37 11.41
CA SER A 80 17.40 8.50 12.57
C SER A 80 16.68 7.15 12.45
N SER A 81 15.46 7.14 11.91
CA SER A 81 14.72 5.92 11.60
C SER A 81 15.40 5.14 10.47
N LEU A 82 15.97 5.85 9.48
CA LEU A 82 16.68 5.27 8.34
C LEU A 82 18.10 4.78 8.69
N THR A 83 18.82 5.50 9.56
CA THR A 83 20.11 5.09 10.12
C THR A 83 19.92 3.85 11.00
N SER A 84 18.83 3.81 11.78
CA SER A 84 18.40 2.60 12.48
C SER A 84 18.10 1.47 11.50
N LEU A 85 17.51 1.75 10.33
CA LEU A 85 17.23 0.78 9.28
C LEU A 85 18.51 0.20 8.65
N CYS A 86 19.45 1.06 8.26
CA CYS A 86 20.76 0.66 7.73
C CYS A 86 21.59 -0.11 8.77
N THR A 87 21.65 0.36 10.01
CA THR A 87 22.37 -0.35 11.10
C THR A 87 21.67 -1.64 11.51
N MET A 88 20.34 -1.73 11.41
CA MET A 88 19.58 -2.94 11.76
C MET A 88 19.71 -4.06 10.73
N VAL A 89 19.86 -3.73 9.45
CA VAL A 89 20.20 -4.72 8.41
C VAL A 89 21.66 -5.17 8.56
N MET A 90 22.56 -4.26 8.96
CA MET A 90 23.99 -4.56 9.11
C MET A 90 24.33 -5.34 10.39
N ASP A 91 23.58 -5.18 11.48
CA ASP A 91 23.91 -5.79 12.78
C ASP A 91 22.71 -6.51 13.44
N VAL A 92 22.35 -7.65 12.86
CA VAL A 92 21.28 -8.55 13.35
C VAL A 92 21.67 -9.23 14.68
N HIS A 93 22.97 -9.36 14.95
CA HIS A 93 23.50 -10.17 16.06
C HIS A 93 23.78 -9.36 17.33
N GLN A 94 24.01 -8.05 17.24
CA GLN A 94 24.27 -7.20 18.42
C GLN A 94 23.00 -6.84 19.22
N ARG A 95 21.80 -7.23 18.75
CA ARG A 95 20.50 -6.94 19.39
C ARG A 95 19.87 -8.07 20.21
N TYR A 96 20.63 -9.10 20.59
CA TYR A 96 20.23 -9.94 21.73
C TYR A 96 20.30 -9.12 23.03
N ARG A 97 19.29 -8.28 23.26
CA ARG A 97 19.15 -7.46 24.47
C ARG A 97 18.38 -8.25 25.52
N THR A 98 18.97 -8.40 26.70
CA THR A 98 18.32 -8.93 27.90
C THR A 98 17.22 -7.97 28.38
N GLU A 99 16.17 -8.53 28.99
CA GLU A 99 14.88 -7.88 29.32
C GLU A 99 14.94 -6.73 30.36
N SER A 100 16.12 -6.21 30.71
CA SER A 100 16.35 -5.41 31.91
C SER A 100 16.30 -3.87 31.74
N HIS A 101 15.75 -3.33 30.64
CA HIS A 101 15.62 -1.87 30.45
C HIS A 101 14.17 -1.38 30.47
N PHE A 102 13.91 -0.34 31.28
CA PHE A 102 12.60 0.27 31.58
C PHE A 102 12.08 1.27 30.50
N GLU A 103 12.83 1.50 29.42
CA GLU A 103 12.47 2.49 28.41
C GLU A 103 11.54 1.87 27.35
N VAL A 104 10.39 2.51 27.11
CA VAL A 104 9.42 2.06 26.11
C VAL A 104 9.99 2.29 24.71
N THR A 105 10.60 1.26 24.14
CA THR A 105 11.11 1.29 22.76
C THR A 105 10.13 0.62 21.80
N GLY A 106 9.98 1.20 20.60
CA GLY A 106 9.09 0.71 19.55
C GLY A 106 9.55 -0.59 18.89
N ARG A 107 9.54 -1.72 19.62
CA ARG A 107 9.97 -3.04 19.12
C ARG A 107 9.21 -3.50 17.88
N PHE A 108 7.93 -3.13 17.77
CA PHE A 108 7.13 -3.39 16.58
C PHE A 108 7.71 -2.67 15.36
N ASN A 109 7.97 -1.37 15.49
CA ASN A 109 8.49 -0.54 14.39
C ASN A 109 9.83 -1.06 13.88
N GLU A 110 10.72 -1.46 14.80
CA GLU A 110 11.97 -2.13 14.49
C GLU A 110 11.76 -3.43 13.68
N ARG A 111 10.94 -4.36 14.18
CA ARG A 111 10.67 -5.62 13.49
C ARG A 111 9.94 -5.42 12.15
N PHE A 112 9.06 -4.44 12.09
CA PHE A 112 8.30 -4.12 10.90
C PHE A 112 9.23 -3.62 9.79
N LEU A 113 10.17 -2.71 10.10
CA LEU A 113 11.15 -2.24 9.12
C LEU A 113 12.06 -3.37 8.60
N LEU A 114 12.50 -4.29 9.48
CA LEU A 114 13.23 -5.49 9.03
C LEU A 114 12.39 -6.36 8.08
N SER A 115 11.11 -6.54 8.38
CA SER A 115 10.21 -7.31 7.52
C SER A 115 10.06 -6.66 6.15
N LEU A 116 10.02 -5.33 6.07
CA LEU A 116 9.99 -4.58 4.82
C LEU A 116 11.28 -4.76 4.02
N GLY A 117 12.45 -4.80 4.68
CA GLY A 117 13.72 -5.11 4.02
C GLY A 117 13.75 -6.50 3.36
N SER A 118 13.05 -7.48 3.93
CA SER A 118 12.91 -8.83 3.34
C SER A 118 11.79 -8.93 2.29
N CYS A 119 10.92 -7.93 2.19
CA CYS A 119 9.76 -7.96 1.32
C CYS A 119 10.14 -7.62 -0.13
N LYS A 120 9.96 -8.59 -1.04
CA LYS A 120 10.26 -8.42 -2.48
C LYS A 120 9.38 -7.36 -3.16
N ALA A 121 8.20 -7.08 -2.61
CA ALA A 121 7.24 -6.10 -3.11
C ALA A 121 7.37 -4.72 -2.47
N CYS A 122 8.37 -4.51 -1.58
CA CYS A 122 8.63 -3.23 -0.93
C CYS A 122 9.85 -2.53 -1.53
N VAL A 123 9.77 -1.19 -1.54
CA VAL A 123 10.72 -0.28 -2.17
C VAL A 123 11.02 0.86 -1.21
N PHE A 124 12.30 1.07 -0.92
CA PHE A 124 12.78 2.22 -0.17
C PHE A 124 13.32 3.29 -1.12
N MET A 125 12.76 4.50 -1.05
CA MET A 125 13.16 5.65 -1.86
C MET A 125 13.46 6.85 -0.96
N ASP A 126 14.32 7.74 -1.43
CA ASP A 126 14.49 9.07 -0.85
C ASP A 126 13.48 10.08 -1.41
N ASP A 127 13.58 11.33 -0.96
CA ASP A 127 12.75 12.46 -1.37
C ASP A 127 12.94 12.87 -2.84
N GLU A 128 14.08 12.51 -3.44
CA GLU A 128 14.36 12.68 -4.86
C GLU A 128 13.95 11.47 -5.71
N LEU A 129 13.27 10.47 -5.11
CA LEU A 129 12.84 9.22 -5.74
C LEU A 129 13.99 8.29 -6.18
N ASN A 130 15.19 8.46 -5.62
CA ASN A 130 16.28 7.53 -5.82
C ASN A 130 16.06 6.26 -4.99
N ILE A 131 16.34 5.10 -5.59
CA ILE A 131 16.20 3.80 -4.92
C ILE A 131 17.37 3.59 -3.96
N LEU A 132 17.05 3.30 -2.69
CA LEU A 132 18.05 3.04 -1.66
C LEU A 132 18.65 1.62 -1.80
N PRO A 133 19.93 1.41 -1.44
CA PRO A 133 20.62 0.13 -1.60
C PRO A 133 19.97 -1.06 -0.87
N ILE A 134 19.18 -0.78 0.17
CA ILE A 134 18.41 -1.77 0.94
C ILE A 134 17.42 -2.53 0.02
N SER A 135 16.91 -1.88 -1.03
CA SER A 135 16.03 -2.46 -2.03
C SER A 135 16.78 -3.00 -3.26
N SER A 136 17.97 -3.57 -3.08
CA SER A 136 18.79 -4.08 -4.18
C SER A 136 18.09 -5.16 -5.04
N HIS A 137 17.15 -5.92 -4.46
CA HIS A 137 16.30 -6.89 -5.17
C HIS A 137 15.49 -6.26 -6.31
N MET A 138 15.18 -4.98 -6.23
CA MET A 138 14.42 -4.28 -7.25
C MET A 138 15.12 -4.16 -8.59
N ARG A 139 16.47 -4.11 -8.60
CA ARG A 139 17.24 -4.03 -9.84
C ARG A 139 17.02 -5.24 -10.75
N LEU A 140 16.51 -6.34 -10.19
CA LEU A 140 16.22 -7.58 -10.88
C LEU A 140 14.75 -7.73 -11.29
N ILE A 141 13.88 -6.80 -10.87
CA ILE A 141 12.46 -6.85 -11.24
C ILE A 141 12.37 -6.56 -12.73
N LYS A 142 11.95 -7.59 -13.48
CA LYS A 142 11.59 -7.45 -14.88
C LYS A 142 10.09 -7.23 -14.96
N PRO A 143 9.62 -6.30 -15.82
CA PRO A 143 8.19 -6.22 -16.10
C PRO A 143 7.75 -7.59 -16.62
N VAL A 144 6.73 -8.15 -15.98
CA VAL A 144 6.09 -9.36 -16.47
C VAL A 144 5.49 -9.00 -17.82
N SER A 145 5.95 -9.66 -18.88
CA SER A 145 5.28 -9.59 -20.17
C SER A 145 3.87 -10.11 -19.97
N VAL A 146 2.86 -9.28 -20.18
CA VAL A 146 1.47 -9.72 -20.19
C VAL A 146 1.37 -10.73 -21.31
N THR A 147 1.39 -12.02 -20.99
CA THR A 147 0.96 -13.06 -21.91
C THR A 147 -0.54 -12.91 -22.00
N GLU A 148 -0.97 -12.01 -22.90
CA GLU A 148 -2.34 -11.90 -23.34
C GLU A 148 -2.65 -13.19 -24.11
N ASP A 149 -3.06 -14.24 -23.39
CA ASP A 149 -4.01 -15.17 -23.99
C ASP A 149 -5.19 -14.33 -24.48
N SER A 150 -5.83 -14.70 -25.58
CA SER A 150 -6.81 -13.86 -26.32
C SER A 150 -8.00 -13.30 -25.50
N GLU A 151 -8.15 -13.67 -24.23
CA GLU A 151 -9.11 -13.13 -23.26
C GLU A 151 -8.49 -12.55 -21.96
N GLY A 152 -7.18 -12.71 -21.71
CA GLY A 152 -6.50 -12.16 -20.52
C GLY A 152 -6.92 -12.75 -19.18
N LEU A 153 -7.56 -13.93 -19.17
CA LEU A 153 -8.13 -14.55 -17.98
C LEU A 153 -7.16 -15.56 -17.34
N SER A 154 -6.98 -15.47 -16.02
CA SER A 154 -6.30 -16.50 -15.22
C SER A 154 -7.03 -17.85 -15.32
N GLU A 155 -6.34 -18.98 -15.16
CA GLU A 155 -6.95 -20.32 -15.08
C GLU A 155 -8.19 -20.35 -14.17
N THR A 156 -8.08 -19.73 -12.99
CA THR A 156 -9.18 -19.60 -12.02
C THR A 156 -10.41 -18.84 -12.54
N GLN A 157 -10.21 -17.89 -13.45
CA GLN A 157 -11.28 -17.11 -14.07
C GLN A 157 -11.94 -17.88 -15.22
N GLN A 158 -11.18 -18.70 -15.94
CA GLN A 158 -11.72 -19.61 -16.96
C GLN A 158 -12.60 -20.68 -16.32
N ASP A 159 -12.15 -21.27 -15.22
CA ASP A 159 -12.92 -22.24 -14.44
C ASP A 159 -14.24 -21.66 -13.91
N LEU A 160 -14.22 -20.40 -13.44
CA LEU A 160 -15.41 -19.71 -12.98
C LEU A 160 -16.41 -19.48 -14.13
N LYS A 161 -15.92 -19.10 -15.31
CA LYS A 161 -16.74 -18.92 -16.50
C LYS A 161 -17.40 -20.24 -16.92
N ASN A 162 -16.64 -21.32 -16.93
CA ASN A 162 -17.15 -22.67 -17.23
C ASN A 162 -18.26 -23.08 -16.24
N LEU A 163 -18.05 -22.86 -14.93
CA LEU A 163 -19.04 -23.19 -13.90
C LEU A 163 -20.32 -22.34 -14.03
N GLN A 164 -20.17 -21.06 -14.35
CA GLN A 164 -21.29 -20.16 -14.61
C GLN A 164 -22.12 -20.59 -15.81
N GLU A 165 -21.47 -21.05 -16.89
CA GLU A 165 -22.14 -21.55 -18.08
C GLU A 165 -22.89 -22.87 -17.83
N GLN A 166 -22.30 -23.79 -17.03
CA GLN A 166 -22.90 -25.08 -16.70
C GLN A 166 -24.19 -24.97 -15.87
N LEU A 167 -24.23 -24.05 -14.91
CA LEU A 167 -25.31 -23.94 -13.92
C LEU A 167 -26.30 -22.81 -14.21
N ASN A 168 -26.23 -22.20 -15.39
CA ASN A 168 -27.03 -21.02 -15.73
C ASN A 168 -28.54 -21.31 -15.78
N ASP A 169 -28.92 -22.51 -16.22
CA ASP A 169 -30.32 -22.91 -16.40
C ASP A 169 -30.98 -23.49 -15.11
N ASP A 170 -30.18 -23.77 -14.08
CA ASP A 170 -30.67 -24.36 -12.83
C ASP A 170 -31.24 -23.30 -11.88
N PHE A 171 -32.56 -23.22 -11.79
CA PHE A 171 -33.22 -22.33 -10.81
C PHE A 171 -33.32 -23.02 -9.43
N PRO A 172 -32.92 -22.35 -8.31
CA PRO A 172 -32.61 -20.92 -8.13
C PRO A 172 -31.12 -20.55 -8.19
N VAL A 173 -30.24 -21.49 -8.52
CA VAL A 173 -28.78 -21.37 -8.31
C VAL A 173 -28.10 -20.53 -9.40
N GLY A 174 -28.50 -20.66 -10.66
CA GLY A 174 -27.90 -19.95 -11.80
C GLY A 174 -27.82 -18.42 -11.63
N PRO A 175 -28.92 -17.73 -11.25
CA PRO A 175 -28.90 -16.28 -10.98
C PRO A 175 -27.96 -15.86 -9.84
N LEU A 176 -27.67 -16.76 -8.89
CA LEU A 176 -26.77 -16.51 -7.77
C LEU A 176 -25.31 -16.70 -8.17
N ILE A 177 -24.98 -17.81 -8.83
CA ILE A 177 -23.60 -18.11 -9.28
C ILE A 177 -23.11 -17.06 -10.29
N LYS A 178 -24.00 -16.52 -11.12
CA LYS A 178 -23.67 -15.41 -12.03
C LYS A 178 -23.19 -14.13 -11.31
N LYS A 179 -23.51 -13.96 -10.03
CA LYS A 179 -23.06 -12.82 -9.22
C LYS A 179 -21.75 -13.08 -8.47
N CYS A 180 -21.29 -14.32 -8.40
CA CYS A 180 -20.02 -14.68 -7.75
C CYS A 180 -18.83 -14.13 -8.54
N LYS A 181 -17.79 -13.71 -7.82
CA LYS A 181 -16.55 -13.14 -8.38
C LYS A 181 -15.36 -14.10 -8.29
N THR A 182 -15.44 -15.10 -7.43
CA THR A 182 -14.41 -16.10 -7.19
C THR A 182 -15.05 -17.48 -7.12
N LEU A 183 -14.30 -18.53 -7.44
CA LEU A 183 -14.78 -19.91 -7.38
C LEU A 183 -15.19 -20.37 -5.97
N ASP A 184 -14.61 -19.75 -4.94
CA ASP A 184 -14.87 -20.09 -3.53
C ASP A 184 -16.21 -19.54 -3.00
N GLN A 185 -16.83 -18.58 -3.70
CA GLN A 185 -18.10 -17.95 -3.32
C GLN A 185 -19.30 -18.78 -3.77
#